data_AF-A0A536NGB0-F1
#
_entry.id   AF-A0A536NGB0-F1
#
_cell.length_a   1.000
_cell.length_b   1.000
_cell.length_c   1.000
_cell.angle_alpha   90.00
_cell.angle_beta   90.00
_cell.angle_gamma   90.00
#
_symmetry.space_group_name_H-M   'P 1'
#
loop_
_entity.id
_entity.type
_entity.pdbx_description
1 polymer ?
#
loop_
_entity_poly.entity_id
_entity_poly.type
_entity_poly.pdbx_seq_one_letter_code
_entity_poly.pdbx_strand_id
1 'polypeptide(L)'
;MGFVSTPELGHEAVALGVRALARLAHRGGLDADGKSGDGAGLLIQVPQRLLGGAYGVVALFEWDERARQVVEDAVAAGGMHLVAWREVPIDLDSLGERARETMPAIWHGLVEDPAIDGDEWEHRLYLARRRAEKSAESQGVRMYIPSCSSRTLVYKGLMAGTRLADFYLD
;
A
#
# COMPACT_ATOMS: atom_id res chain seq x y z
N MET A 1 -11.48 -4.07 13.36
CA MET A 1 -11.56 -4.94 12.17
C MET A 1 -12.99 -4.95 11.68
N GLY A 2 -13.19 -4.87 10.38
CA GLY A 2 -14.50 -4.89 9.71
C GLY A 2 -14.31 -5.03 8.21
N PHE A 3 -15.39 -5.29 7.48
CA PHE A 3 -15.38 -5.32 6.02
C PHE A 3 -16.61 -4.59 5.48
N VAL A 4 -16.50 -4.10 4.24
CA VAL A 4 -17.60 -3.51 3.48
C VAL A 4 -17.59 -4.18 2.10
N SER A 5 -18.78 -4.46 1.58
CA SER A 5 -18.98 -4.91 0.21
C SER A 5 -20.20 -4.20 -0.36
N THR A 6 -20.12 -3.76 -1.62
CA THR A 6 -21.22 -3.18 -2.38
C THR A 6 -21.54 -4.05 -3.59
N PRO A 7 -22.78 -4.06 -4.10
CA PRO A 7 -23.13 -4.86 -5.27
C PRO A 7 -22.37 -4.45 -6.54
N GLU A 8 -22.11 -3.14 -6.68
CA GLU A 8 -21.45 -2.54 -7.84
C GLU A 8 -20.01 -2.14 -7.50
N LEU A 9 -19.14 -2.18 -8.52
CA LEU A 9 -17.77 -1.66 -8.44
C LEU A 9 -17.78 -0.13 -8.46
N GLY A 10 -17.38 0.49 -7.35
CA GLY A 10 -17.32 1.94 -7.25
C GLY A 10 -16.66 2.45 -5.98
N HIS A 11 -16.55 3.77 -5.90
CA HIS A 11 -15.94 4.46 -4.77
C HIS A 11 -16.77 4.36 -3.47
N GLU A 12 -18.04 3.94 -3.55
CA GLU A 12 -18.92 3.84 -2.39
C GLU A 12 -18.39 2.88 -1.31
N ALA A 13 -17.90 1.70 -1.70
CA ALA A 13 -17.33 0.74 -0.74
C ALA A 13 -16.12 1.32 0.01
N VAL A 14 -15.27 2.06 -0.70
CA VAL A 14 -14.10 2.74 -0.13
C VAL A 14 -14.55 3.83 0.86
N ALA A 15 -15.48 4.69 0.45
CA ALA A 15 -16.00 5.76 1.30
C ALA A 15 -16.67 5.23 2.58
N LEU A 16 -17.42 4.12 2.48
CA LEU A 16 -17.99 3.44 3.63
C LEU A 16 -16.92 2.83 4.54
N GLY A 17 -15.87 2.23 3.96
CA GLY A 17 -14.73 1.69 4.71
C GLY A 17 -13.98 2.77 5.49
N VAL A 18 -13.69 3.91 4.86
CA VAL A 18 -13.08 5.09 5.51
C VAL A 18 -13.96 5.60 6.64
N ARG A 19 -15.27 5.75 6.39
CA ARG A 19 -16.23 6.18 7.43
C ARG A 19 -16.28 5.21 8.61
N ALA A 20 -16.27 3.91 8.34
CA ALA A 20 -16.26 2.88 9.38
C ALA A 20 -14.98 2.95 10.22
N LEU A 21 -13.82 3.11 9.55
CA LEU A 21 -12.52 3.25 10.20
C LEU A 21 -12.47 4.50 11.11
N ALA A 22 -12.96 5.64 10.63
CA ALA A 22 -13.05 6.87 11.42
C ALA A 22 -13.93 6.69 12.68
N ARG A 23 -15.05 5.95 12.58
CA ARG A 23 -15.94 5.67 13.72
C ARG A 23 -15.34 4.73 14.76
N LEU A 24 -14.25 4.02 14.44
CA LEU A 24 -13.53 3.18 15.38
C LEU A 24 -12.42 3.91 16.14
N ALA A 25 -12.20 5.22 15.89
CA ALA A 25 -11.13 5.99 16.52
C ALA A 25 -11.19 6.01 18.05
N HIS A 26 -12.37 5.92 18.66
CA HIS A 26 -12.54 5.80 20.11
C HIS A 26 -11.92 4.53 20.72
N ARG A 27 -11.49 3.56 19.89
CA ARG A 27 -10.81 2.33 20.29
C ARG A 27 -9.35 2.28 19.91
N GLY A 28 -8.83 3.30 19.23
CA GLY A 28 -7.42 3.39 18.85
C GLY A 28 -6.61 4.11 19.94
N GLY A 29 -5.37 3.69 20.13
CA GLY A 29 -4.40 4.52 20.86
C GLY A 29 -4.14 5.79 20.08
N LEU A 30 -4.29 6.92 20.76
CA LEU A 30 -3.93 8.25 20.26
C LEU A 30 -2.74 8.73 21.08
N ASP A 31 -1.77 9.32 20.39
CA ASP A 31 -0.66 9.98 21.06
C ASP A 31 -1.09 11.36 21.59
N ALA A 32 -0.24 11.97 22.41
CA ALA A 32 -0.46 13.28 23.01
C ALA A 32 -0.62 14.40 21.97
N ASP A 33 -0.14 14.20 20.73
CA ASP A 33 -0.32 15.14 19.62
C ASP A 33 -1.74 15.12 18.99
N GLY A 34 -2.59 14.16 19.40
CA GLY A 34 -3.96 14.01 18.92
C GLY A 34 -4.09 13.63 17.43
N LYS A 35 -2.99 13.36 16.73
CA LYS A 35 -2.94 13.01 15.29
C LYS A 35 -2.30 11.65 15.06
N SER A 36 -1.19 11.39 15.73
CA SER A 36 -0.51 10.11 15.72
C SER A 36 -1.36 9.07 16.45
N GLY A 37 -1.38 7.85 15.91
CA GLY A 37 -2.04 6.71 16.53
C GLY A 37 -1.34 5.41 16.18
N ASP A 38 -1.71 4.34 16.86
CA ASP A 38 -1.03 3.02 16.76
C ASP A 38 -1.13 2.39 15.36
N GLY A 39 -2.03 2.90 14.53
CA GLY A 39 -2.11 2.57 13.12
C GLY A 39 -3.53 2.42 12.61
N ALA A 40 -3.70 2.74 11.33
CA ALA A 40 -4.95 2.59 10.61
C ALA A 40 -4.68 2.13 9.18
N GLY A 41 -5.66 1.51 8.54
CA GLY A 41 -5.53 1.13 7.14
C GLY A 41 -6.80 0.53 6.53
N LEU A 42 -6.82 0.54 5.20
CA LEU A 42 -7.79 -0.15 4.35
C LEU A 42 -7.06 -1.08 3.39
N LEU A 43 -7.63 -2.25 3.18
CA LEU A 43 -7.36 -3.07 2.00
C LEU A 43 -8.51 -2.85 1.03
N ILE A 44 -8.18 -2.42 -0.18
CA ILE A 44 -9.13 -2.19 -1.27
C ILE A 44 -8.79 -3.06 -2.48
N GLN A 45 -9.67 -3.08 -3.47
CA GLN A 45 -9.31 -3.60 -4.79
C GLN A 45 -8.35 -2.64 -5.49
N VAL A 46 -7.44 -3.16 -6.33
CA VAL A 46 -6.54 -2.30 -7.11
C VAL A 46 -7.37 -1.31 -7.95
N PRO A 47 -7.19 0.01 -7.79
CA PRO A 47 -8.03 1.01 -8.44
C PRO A 47 -7.56 1.26 -9.88
N GLN A 48 -7.77 0.29 -10.78
CA GLN A 48 -7.27 0.33 -12.17
C GLN A 48 -7.65 1.62 -12.92
N ARG A 49 -8.82 2.22 -12.63
CA ARG A 49 -9.23 3.51 -13.22
C ARG A 49 -8.33 4.68 -12.79
N LEU A 50 -7.91 4.70 -11.51
CA LEU A 50 -6.97 5.71 -10.99
C LEU A 50 -5.57 5.53 -11.60
N LEU A 51 -5.17 4.27 -11.82
CA LEU A 51 -3.86 3.92 -12.37
C LEU A 51 -3.78 4.04 -13.90
N GLY A 52 -4.91 4.20 -14.59
CA GLY A 52 -4.95 4.39 -16.04
C GLY A 52 -4.67 3.13 -16.86
N GLY A 53 -4.75 1.94 -16.27
CA GLY A 53 -4.45 0.67 -16.95
C GLY A 53 -4.67 -0.53 -16.05
N ALA A 54 -4.49 -1.74 -16.60
CA ALA A 54 -4.51 -2.98 -15.84
C ALA A 54 -3.10 -3.29 -15.31
N TYR A 55 -2.92 -3.17 -14.00
CA TYR A 55 -1.64 -3.37 -13.34
C TYR A 55 -1.75 -4.28 -12.13
N GLY A 56 -0.67 -5.03 -11.88
CA GLY A 56 -0.28 -5.47 -10.55
C GLY A 56 0.34 -4.30 -9.80
N VAL A 57 0.11 -4.19 -8.49
CA VAL A 57 0.68 -3.10 -7.69
C VAL A 57 1.52 -3.66 -6.56
N VAL A 58 2.77 -3.21 -6.50
CA VAL A 58 3.63 -3.34 -5.32
C VAL A 58 3.50 -2.04 -4.51
N ALA A 59 2.82 -2.08 -3.38
CA ALA A 59 2.91 -0.99 -2.41
C ALA A 59 4.24 -1.12 -1.67
N LEU A 60 5.05 -0.07 -1.67
CA LEU A 60 6.38 -0.07 -1.07
C LEU A 60 6.50 1.09 -0.08
N PHE A 61 6.90 0.76 1.15
CA PHE A 61 7.41 1.68 2.14
C PHE A 61 8.94 1.63 2.10
N GLU A 62 9.54 2.73 1.66
CA GLU A 62 10.97 2.88 1.42
C GLU A 62 11.60 3.74 2.53
N TRP A 63 12.53 3.16 3.30
CA TRP A 63 13.43 3.91 4.19
C TRP A 63 14.88 3.91 3.67
N ASP A 64 15.12 3.25 2.55
CA ASP A 64 16.42 3.05 1.93
C ASP A 64 16.24 3.04 0.41
N GLU A 65 16.90 3.95 -0.30
CA GLU A 65 16.75 4.16 -1.74
C GLU A 65 17.05 2.89 -2.57
N ARG A 66 17.79 1.92 -2.01
CA ARG A 66 18.04 0.61 -2.64
C ARG A 66 16.79 -0.26 -2.74
N ALA A 67 15.72 0.04 -1.98
CA ALA A 67 14.51 -0.78 -1.90
C ALA A 67 13.83 -0.97 -3.26
N ARG A 68 13.71 0.10 -4.06
CA ARG A 68 13.11 0.02 -5.39
C ARG A 68 13.85 -0.95 -6.30
N GLN A 69 15.19 -0.90 -6.33
CA GLN A 69 15.99 -1.85 -7.10
C GLN A 69 15.79 -3.29 -6.64
N VAL A 70 15.74 -3.53 -5.32
CA VAL A 70 15.48 -4.88 -4.79
C VAL A 70 14.11 -5.42 -5.24
N VAL A 71 13.10 -4.57 -5.30
CA VAL A 71 11.77 -4.94 -5.81
C VAL A 71 11.80 -5.20 -7.31
N GLU A 72 12.41 -4.32 -8.10
CA GLU A 72 12.55 -4.49 -9.56
C GLU A 72 13.24 -5.82 -9.90
N ASP A 73 14.35 -6.13 -9.26
CA ASP A 73 15.10 -7.38 -9.46
C ASP A 73 14.25 -8.60 -9.12
N ALA A 74 13.46 -8.53 -8.04
CA ALA A 74 12.60 -9.61 -7.59
C ALA A 74 11.41 -9.86 -8.54
N VAL A 75 10.83 -8.79 -9.10
CA VAL A 75 9.77 -8.83 -10.12
C VAL A 75 10.33 -9.41 -11.43
N ALA A 76 11.49 -8.92 -11.88
CA ALA A 76 12.17 -9.41 -13.08
C ALA A 76 12.54 -10.90 -12.98
N ALA A 77 13.04 -11.34 -11.81
CA ALA A 77 13.31 -12.76 -11.54
C ALA A 77 12.05 -13.65 -11.53
N GLY A 78 10.86 -13.06 -11.43
CA GLY A 78 9.57 -13.73 -11.59
C GLY A 78 9.05 -13.75 -13.04
N GLY A 79 9.83 -13.24 -14.01
CA GLY A 79 9.41 -13.11 -15.41
C GLY A 79 8.32 -12.06 -15.62
N MET A 80 8.24 -11.06 -14.76
CA MET A 80 7.31 -9.93 -14.84
C MET A 80 8.09 -8.62 -15.04
N HIS A 81 7.39 -7.56 -15.41
CA HIS A 81 8.00 -6.26 -15.71
C HIS A 81 7.35 -5.16 -14.86
N LEU A 82 8.15 -4.48 -14.04
CA LEU A 82 7.74 -3.25 -13.35
C LEU A 82 7.99 -2.07 -14.31
N VAL A 83 6.91 -1.45 -14.77
CA VAL A 83 6.97 -0.43 -15.84
C VAL A 83 7.15 0.99 -15.33
N ALA A 84 6.75 1.26 -14.08
CA ALA A 84 6.88 2.58 -13.48
C ALA A 84 6.78 2.52 -11.96
N TRP A 85 7.43 3.48 -11.32
CA TRP A 85 7.15 3.87 -9.94
C TRP A 85 6.27 5.10 -9.93
N ARG A 86 5.15 5.00 -9.22
CA ARG A 86 4.26 6.12 -8.93
C ARG A 86 4.48 6.56 -7.49
N GLU A 87 4.84 7.82 -7.30
CA GLU A 87 4.82 8.45 -5.99
C GLU A 87 3.36 8.52 -5.50
N VAL A 88 3.09 8.05 -4.29
CA VAL A 88 1.73 8.10 -3.74
C VAL A 88 1.47 9.52 -3.24
N PRO A 89 0.44 10.21 -3.75
CA PRO A 89 0.15 11.58 -3.33
C PRO A 89 -0.35 11.57 -1.87
N ILE A 90 0.34 12.33 -1.03
CA ILE A 90 0.10 12.39 0.41
C ILE A 90 0.01 13.83 0.93
N ASP A 91 -0.75 14.03 2.01
CA ASP A 91 -0.75 15.27 2.80
C ASP A 91 -0.03 15.05 4.14
N LEU A 92 1.16 15.63 4.28
CA LEU A 92 1.97 15.54 5.50
C LEU A 92 1.37 16.32 6.68
N ASP A 93 0.54 17.34 6.44
CA ASP A 93 -0.04 18.16 7.50
C ASP A 93 -1.10 17.40 8.31
N SER A 94 -1.69 16.37 7.69
CA SER A 94 -2.62 15.43 8.33
C SER A 94 -1.94 14.51 9.36
N LEU A 95 -0.63 14.26 9.22
CA LEU A 95 0.13 13.34 10.06
C LEU A 95 0.69 14.03 11.31
N GLY A 96 0.74 13.33 12.45
CA GLY A 96 1.37 13.83 13.69
C GLY A 96 2.90 13.79 13.63
N GLU A 97 3.57 14.59 14.46
CA GLU A 97 5.04 14.78 14.40
C GLU A 97 5.80 13.46 14.59
N ARG A 98 5.41 12.64 15.57
CA ARG A 98 6.07 11.35 15.83
C ARG A 98 5.92 10.36 14.68
N ALA A 99 4.75 10.34 14.05
CA ALA A 99 4.54 9.49 12.88
C ALA A 99 5.36 9.96 11.68
N ARG A 100 5.56 11.29 11.52
CA ARG A 100 6.43 11.86 10.46
C ARG A 100 7.89 11.47 10.63
N GLU A 101 8.43 11.45 11.85
CA GLU A 101 9.84 11.13 12.12
C GLU A 101 10.25 9.74 11.63
N THR A 102 9.31 8.80 11.57
CA THR A 102 9.54 7.42 11.14
C THR A 102 8.91 7.10 9.79
N MET A 103 8.36 8.10 9.10
CA MET A 103 7.61 7.91 7.87
C MET A 103 8.53 7.43 6.73
N PRO A 104 8.14 6.36 6.00
CA PRO A 104 8.82 5.97 4.76
C PRO A 104 8.41 6.88 3.60
N ALA A 105 9.22 6.92 2.54
CA ALA A 105 8.69 7.28 1.22
C ALA A 105 7.73 6.18 0.75
N ILE A 106 6.61 6.58 0.13
CA ILE A 106 5.53 5.65 -0.22
C ILE A 106 5.39 5.61 -1.74
N TRP A 107 5.59 4.42 -2.29
CA TRP A 107 5.60 4.18 -3.73
C TRP A 107 4.61 3.08 -4.13
N HIS A 108 4.00 3.23 -5.31
CA HIS A 108 3.31 2.16 -6.01
C HIS A 108 4.13 1.75 -7.24
N GLY A 109 4.71 0.55 -7.19
CA GLY A 109 5.34 -0.09 -8.34
C GLY A 109 4.28 -0.73 -9.23
N LEU A 110 4.18 -0.28 -10.48
CA LEU A 110 3.21 -0.77 -11.45
C LEU A 110 3.82 -1.94 -12.23
N VAL A 111 3.26 -3.13 -12.06
CA VAL A 111 3.65 -4.35 -12.76
C VAL A 111 2.71 -4.57 -13.93
N GLU A 112 3.26 -4.65 -15.14
CA GLU A 112 2.51 -4.91 -16.37
C GLU A 112 1.71 -6.22 -16.27
N ASP A 113 0.47 -6.21 -16.78
CA ASP A 113 -0.34 -7.41 -16.91
C ASP A 113 0.30 -8.36 -17.94
N PRO A 114 0.78 -9.55 -17.52
CA PRO A 114 1.44 -10.49 -18.42
C PRO A 114 0.45 -11.27 -19.32
N ALA A 115 -0.85 -10.96 -19.28
CA ALA A 115 -1.92 -11.64 -20.02
C ALA A 115 -1.97 -13.15 -19.75
N ILE A 116 -1.78 -13.54 -18.49
CA ILE A 116 -1.90 -14.93 -18.01
C ILE A 116 -3.13 -15.10 -17.12
N ASP A 117 -3.38 -16.33 -16.69
CA ASP A 117 -4.43 -16.61 -15.71
C ASP A 117 -4.23 -15.79 -14.42
N GLY A 118 -5.32 -15.25 -13.87
CA GLY A 118 -5.24 -14.34 -12.73
C GLY A 118 -4.72 -14.99 -11.45
N ASP A 119 -5.00 -16.28 -11.21
CA ASP A 119 -4.47 -16.97 -10.02
C ASP A 119 -2.98 -17.26 -10.17
N GLU A 120 -2.54 -17.61 -11.37
CA GLU A 120 -1.11 -17.71 -11.70
C GLU A 120 -0.40 -16.37 -11.54
N TRP A 121 -1.01 -15.26 -11.97
CA TRP A 121 -0.43 -13.93 -11.80
C TRP A 121 -0.29 -13.54 -10.32
N GLU A 122 -1.33 -13.76 -9.51
CA GLU A 122 -1.27 -13.54 -8.05
C GLU A 122 -0.17 -14.38 -7.40
N HIS A 123 0.01 -15.63 -7.83
CA HIS A 123 1.08 -16.48 -7.34
C HIS A 123 2.46 -15.90 -7.67
N ARG A 124 2.69 -15.44 -8.90
CA ARG A 124 3.97 -14.80 -9.27
C ARG A 124 4.24 -13.53 -8.48
N LEU A 125 3.24 -12.68 -8.28
CA LEU A 125 3.34 -11.47 -7.45
C LEU A 125 3.65 -11.80 -5.99
N TYR A 126 3.04 -12.85 -5.44
CA TYR A 126 3.38 -13.36 -4.11
C TYR A 126 4.84 -13.81 -4.03
N LEU A 127 5.32 -14.60 -4.99
CA LEU A 127 6.72 -15.06 -5.02
C LEU A 127 7.71 -13.91 -5.19
N ALA A 128 7.38 -12.92 -6.03
CA ALA A 128 8.18 -11.71 -6.20
C ALA A 128 8.29 -10.93 -4.87
N ARG A 129 7.17 -10.74 -4.15
CA ARG A 129 7.19 -10.13 -2.81
C ARG A 129 8.10 -10.88 -1.85
N ARG A 130 7.95 -12.20 -1.75
CA ARG A 130 8.77 -13.04 -0.86
C ARG A 130 10.25 -12.99 -1.20
N ARG A 131 10.59 -12.94 -2.49
CA ARG A 131 11.96 -12.77 -2.97
C ARG A 131 12.51 -11.40 -2.61
N ALA A 132 11.74 -10.33 -2.82
CA ALA A 132 12.14 -8.97 -2.47
C ALA A 132 12.39 -8.83 -0.95
N GLU A 133 11.46 -9.32 -0.12
CA GLU A 133 11.60 -9.33 1.35
C GLU A 133 12.88 -10.04 1.79
N LYS A 134 13.13 -11.26 1.28
CA LYS A 134 14.32 -12.05 1.61
C LYS A 134 15.62 -11.39 1.14
N SER A 135 15.59 -10.80 -0.06
CA SER A 135 16.74 -10.11 -0.64
C SER A 135 17.10 -8.88 0.20
N ALA A 136 16.10 -8.05 0.54
CA ALA A 136 16.29 -6.88 1.39
C ALA A 136 16.85 -7.24 2.76
N GLU A 137 16.32 -8.29 3.40
CA GLU A 137 16.86 -8.81 4.67
C GLU A 137 18.34 -9.19 4.53
N SER A 138 18.70 -9.96 3.50
CA SER A 138 20.09 -10.40 3.28
C SER A 138 21.06 -9.26 2.98
N GLN A 139 20.56 -8.16 2.43
CA GLN A 139 21.35 -6.99 2.03
C GLN A 139 21.30 -5.86 3.08
N GLY A 140 20.54 -6.04 4.16
CA GLY A 140 20.30 -5.00 5.16
C GLY A 140 19.59 -3.76 4.61
N VAL A 141 18.70 -3.93 3.62
CA VAL A 141 17.88 -2.85 3.06
C VAL A 141 16.59 -2.71 3.87
N ARG A 142 16.36 -1.54 4.45
CA ARG A 142 15.16 -1.28 5.26
C ARG A 142 13.98 -0.91 4.35
N MET A 143 13.04 -1.83 4.20
CA MET A 143 11.81 -1.63 3.44
C MET A 143 10.66 -2.48 3.97
N TYR A 144 9.44 -2.17 3.54
CA TYR A 144 8.27 -2.99 3.80
C TYR A 144 7.31 -2.98 2.60
N ILE A 145 6.71 -4.12 2.28
CA ILE A 145 5.74 -4.25 1.18
C ILE A 145 4.36 -4.56 1.77
N PRO A 146 3.50 -3.55 2.02
CA PRO A 146 2.14 -3.78 2.53
C PRO A 146 1.31 -4.73 1.68
N SER A 147 1.46 -4.66 0.36
CA SER A 147 0.75 -5.52 -0.60
C SER A 147 1.53 -5.62 -1.92
N CYS A 148 1.37 -6.76 -2.59
CA CYS A 148 1.91 -7.04 -3.93
C CYS A 148 0.89 -7.93 -4.64
N SER A 149 -0.01 -7.34 -5.43
CA SER A 149 -1.19 -8.03 -5.98
C SER A 149 -1.78 -7.24 -7.15
N SER A 150 -2.42 -7.94 -8.08
CA SER A 150 -3.27 -7.41 -9.16
C SER A 150 -4.72 -7.19 -8.73
N ARG A 151 -5.11 -7.77 -7.58
CA ARG A 151 -6.47 -7.76 -7.07
C ARG A 151 -6.65 -6.80 -5.90
N THR A 152 -5.65 -6.69 -5.04
CA THR A 152 -5.76 -5.95 -3.77
C THR A 152 -4.63 -4.96 -3.56
N LEU A 153 -4.92 -3.85 -2.89
CA LEU A 153 -3.97 -2.80 -2.52
C LEU A 153 -4.22 -2.35 -1.08
N VAL A 154 -3.15 -2.22 -0.30
CA VAL A 154 -3.22 -1.80 1.10
C VAL A 154 -2.74 -0.36 1.25
N TYR A 155 -3.63 0.51 1.74
CA TYR A 155 -3.29 1.83 2.27
C TYR A 155 -3.26 1.75 3.79
N LYS A 156 -2.12 2.03 4.42
CA LYS A 156 -1.99 2.00 5.88
C LYS A 156 -0.92 2.97 6.38
N GLY A 157 -0.92 3.27 7.66
CA GLY A 157 0.18 3.98 8.32
C GLY A 157 -0.09 4.24 9.79
N LEU A 158 0.88 4.89 10.44
CA LEU A 158 0.85 5.22 11.87
C LEU A 158 0.04 6.50 12.10
N MET A 159 -1.28 6.39 12.03
CA MET A 159 -2.20 7.51 12.19
C MET A 159 -3.51 7.05 12.81
N ALA A 160 -4.28 8.00 13.34
CA ALA A 160 -5.64 7.75 13.75
C ALA A 160 -6.52 7.33 12.56
N GLY A 161 -7.53 6.47 12.81
CA GLY A 161 -8.46 6.03 11.75
C GLY A 161 -9.22 7.17 11.07
N THR A 162 -9.40 8.30 11.74
CA THR A 162 -10.00 9.53 11.20
C THR A 162 -9.12 10.25 10.18
N ARG A 163 -7.82 9.95 10.11
CA ARG A 163 -6.83 10.67 9.29
C ARG A 163 -6.45 9.96 8.00
N LEU A 164 -6.83 8.70 7.80
CA LEU A 164 -6.34 7.92 6.66
C LEU A 164 -6.68 8.57 5.31
N ALA A 165 -7.90 9.09 5.16
CA ALA A 165 -8.33 9.78 3.93
C ALA A 165 -7.94 11.26 3.87
N ASP A 166 -7.42 11.82 4.97
CA ASP A 166 -6.74 13.11 4.93
C ASP A 166 -5.30 12.91 4.40
N PHE A 167 -4.64 11.82 4.82
CA PHE A 167 -3.25 11.53 4.49
C PHE A 167 -3.03 11.02 3.08
N TYR A 168 -3.81 10.04 2.61
CA TYR A 168 -3.72 9.51 1.25
C TYR A 168 -4.71 10.25 0.34
N LEU A 169 -4.19 10.91 -0.70
CA LEU A 169 -4.98 11.77 -1.60
C LEU A 169 -5.58 11.04 -2.80
N ASP A 170 -5.32 9.73 -2.91
CA ASP A 170 -5.87 8.82 -3.92
C ASP A 170 -7.37 8.54 -3.71
#